data_AF-A0A5M3Z8N1-F1
#
_entry.id   AF-A0A5M3Z8N1-F1
#
_cell.length_a   1.000
_cell.length_b   1.000
_cell.length_c   1.000
_cell.angle_alpha   90.00
_cell.angle_beta   90.00
_cell.angle_gamma   90.00
#
_symmetry.space_group_name_H-M   'P 1'
#
loop_
_entity.id
_entity.type
_entity.pdbx_description
1 polymer ?
#
loop_
_entity_poly.entity_id
_entity_poly.type
_entity_poly.pdbx_seq_one_letter_code
_entity_poly.pdbx_strand_id
1 'polypeptide(L)'
;MIQGLLVLNYETYNFQRWHGTILYWGLIGLGAIVNIWGSRLISLVESASFLIHILAFIGNFVAIWVCSPARHSASFVFTFFQNNTGWANNGVPWCIGMLSSCYVLVGYDGAIHMGEEMLHPETSIPHCMLGSIAINGVLGFAFLLALLFCMGDMQTALKSSTGFPFLEIFKNATGSAGASSAMAAPIISIAGLAAVPLMASTARMAWSLARDKALPFAGYLSKVNPRSQLPTRAVLATSVVMVLLGLINIASTTAFNAIISLAVFGLHVSYWVPVVFMLWRRLATPELLTYGPWKLGRLGVATNIISLIYLTYTSVFMVFPPYQPVTAVNMNYASLIFGAVLIFSGVYWVYKGRKVYEGPQVGLHVM
;
A
#
# COMPACT_ATOMS: atom_id res chain seq x y z
N MET A 1 10.64 -7.77 -7.36
CA MET A 1 10.13 -9.14 -7.61
C MET A 1 10.54 -9.67 -8.98
N ILE A 2 10.30 -8.97 -10.10
CA ILE A 2 10.72 -9.43 -11.45
C ILE A 2 12.21 -9.81 -11.48
N GLN A 3 13.09 -8.97 -10.96
CA GLN A 3 14.53 -9.30 -10.87
C GLN A 3 14.82 -10.52 -10.00
N GLY A 4 14.02 -10.79 -8.96
CA GLY A 4 14.16 -11.98 -8.14
C GLY A 4 13.89 -13.26 -8.94
N LEU A 5 12.94 -13.21 -9.89
CA LEU A 5 12.74 -14.30 -10.85
C LEU A 5 13.90 -14.43 -11.83
N LEU A 6 14.51 -13.32 -12.27
CA LEU A 6 15.70 -13.40 -13.12
C LEU A 6 16.86 -14.09 -12.39
N VAL A 7 17.11 -13.73 -11.13
CA VAL A 7 18.12 -14.39 -10.29
C VAL A 7 17.78 -15.87 -10.06
N LEU A 8 16.51 -16.21 -9.89
CA LEU A 8 16.08 -17.59 -9.67
C LEU A 8 16.31 -18.50 -10.90
N ASN A 9 16.13 -17.98 -12.11
CA ASN A 9 16.17 -18.78 -13.34
C ASN A 9 17.47 -18.64 -14.14
N TYR A 10 18.24 -17.57 -13.93
CA TYR A 10 19.45 -17.28 -14.69
C TYR A 10 20.62 -17.00 -13.75
N GLU A 11 21.48 -17.99 -13.55
CA GLU A 11 22.68 -17.88 -12.69
C GLU A 11 23.65 -16.77 -13.17
N THR A 12 23.61 -16.45 -14.46
CA THR A 12 24.45 -15.42 -15.09
C THR A 12 23.89 -14.00 -14.94
N TYR A 13 22.68 -13.83 -14.39
CA TYR A 13 22.08 -12.51 -14.23
C TYR A 13 22.77 -11.71 -13.11
N ASN A 14 23.48 -10.66 -13.51
CA ASN A 14 24.10 -9.73 -12.56
C ASN A 14 23.06 -8.74 -12.03
N PHE A 15 22.68 -8.87 -10.76
CA PHE A 15 21.74 -7.97 -10.11
C PHE A 15 22.32 -6.55 -9.99
N GLN A 16 21.64 -5.58 -10.59
CA GLN A 16 21.99 -4.16 -10.50
C GLN A 16 20.74 -3.34 -10.15
N ARG A 17 20.92 -2.27 -9.36
CA ARG A 17 19.81 -1.44 -8.88
C ARG A 17 19.07 -0.72 -10.01
N TRP A 18 19.82 -0.27 -11.03
CA TRP A 18 19.25 0.46 -12.16
C TRP A 18 18.34 -0.41 -13.04
N HIS A 19 18.58 -1.72 -13.14
CA HIS A 19 17.67 -2.66 -13.80
C HIS A 19 16.25 -2.59 -13.18
N GLY A 20 16.17 -2.55 -11.84
CA GLY A 20 14.90 -2.42 -11.11
C GLY A 20 14.22 -1.07 -11.35
N THR A 21 14.99 0.02 -11.40
CA THR A 21 14.48 1.37 -11.70
C THR A 21 13.90 1.46 -13.11
N ILE A 22 14.51 0.82 -14.12
CA ILE A 22 13.96 0.78 -15.49
C ILE A 22 12.63 0.02 -15.54
N LEU A 23 12.54 -1.14 -14.88
CA LEU A 23 11.29 -1.90 -14.80
C LEU A 23 10.18 -1.07 -14.12
N TYR A 24 10.52 -0.37 -13.03
CA TYR A 24 9.64 0.56 -12.34
C TYR A 24 9.15 1.68 -13.26
N TRP A 25 10.03 2.31 -14.04
CA TRP A 25 9.63 3.32 -15.03
C TRP A 25 8.76 2.77 -16.16
N GLY A 26 9.04 1.54 -16.62
CA GLY A 26 8.19 0.86 -17.59
C GLY A 26 6.76 0.69 -17.07
N LEU A 27 6.60 0.27 -15.81
CA LEU A 27 5.29 0.14 -15.17
C LEU A 27 4.58 1.50 -14.99
N ILE A 28 5.31 2.56 -14.63
CA ILE A 28 4.75 3.92 -14.58
C ILE A 28 4.30 4.36 -15.96
N GLY A 29 5.13 4.16 -16.99
CA GLY A 29 4.80 4.53 -18.37
C GLY A 29 3.54 3.82 -18.85
N LEU A 30 3.44 2.51 -18.64
CA LEU A 30 2.23 1.73 -18.93
C LEU A 30 1.02 2.26 -18.15
N GLY A 31 1.18 2.51 -16.85
CA GLY A 31 0.13 3.08 -16.01
C GLY A 31 -0.36 4.44 -16.52
N ALA A 32 0.56 5.33 -16.89
CA ALA A 32 0.23 6.64 -17.43
C ALA A 32 -0.48 6.52 -18.78
N ILE A 33 -0.03 5.60 -19.65
CA ILE A 33 -0.66 5.36 -20.94
C ILE A 33 -2.10 4.91 -20.77
N VAL A 34 -2.34 3.91 -19.91
CA VAL A 34 -3.70 3.41 -19.64
C VAL A 34 -4.57 4.49 -19.00
N ASN A 35 -4.02 5.29 -18.08
CA ASN A 35 -4.78 6.37 -17.44
C ASN A 35 -5.11 7.55 -18.36
N ILE A 36 -4.32 7.80 -19.41
CA ILE A 36 -4.56 8.93 -20.33
C ILE A 36 -5.41 8.51 -21.53
N TRP A 37 -5.12 7.36 -22.12
CA TRP A 37 -5.76 6.89 -23.37
C TRP A 37 -6.63 5.66 -23.20
N GLY A 38 -6.41 4.87 -22.15
CA GLY A 38 -7.07 3.59 -21.91
C GLY A 38 -8.12 3.61 -20.81
N SER A 39 -8.76 4.74 -20.50
CA SER A 39 -9.70 4.82 -19.37
C SER A 39 -10.85 3.82 -19.46
N ARG A 40 -11.28 3.47 -20.68
CA ARG A 40 -12.29 2.41 -20.92
C ARG A 40 -11.78 1.00 -20.63
N LEU A 41 -10.46 0.81 -20.60
CA LEU A 41 -9.81 -0.47 -20.28
C LEU A 41 -9.63 -0.65 -18.77
N ILE A 42 -9.77 0.40 -17.96
CA ILE A 42 -9.54 0.32 -16.50
C ILE A 42 -10.45 -0.74 -15.87
N SER A 43 -11.75 -0.71 -16.17
CA SER A 43 -12.71 -1.69 -15.64
C SER A 43 -12.40 -3.13 -16.11
N LEU A 44 -11.85 -3.29 -17.32
CA LEU A 44 -11.42 -4.59 -17.83
C LEU A 44 -10.16 -5.08 -17.10
N VAL A 45 -9.18 -4.20 -16.90
CA VAL A 45 -7.96 -4.49 -16.16
C VAL A 45 -8.28 -4.87 -14.72
N GLU A 46 -9.20 -4.18 -14.07
CA GLU A 46 -9.65 -4.49 -12.70
C GLU A 46 -10.35 -5.85 -12.64
N SER A 47 -11.29 -6.11 -13.55
CA SER A 47 -12.00 -7.40 -13.62
C SER A 47 -11.05 -8.57 -13.90
N ALA A 48 -10.10 -8.38 -14.82
CA ALA A 48 -9.07 -9.37 -15.12
C ALA A 48 -8.12 -9.58 -13.92
N SER A 49 -7.70 -8.49 -13.27
CA SER A 49 -6.84 -8.56 -12.08
C SER A 49 -7.54 -9.30 -10.94
N PHE A 50 -8.84 -9.07 -10.75
CA PHE A 50 -9.65 -9.77 -9.77
C PHE A 50 -9.75 -11.27 -10.07
N LEU A 51 -10.01 -11.64 -11.32
CA LEU A 51 -10.03 -13.06 -11.72
C LEU A 51 -8.67 -13.72 -11.52
N ILE A 52 -7.57 -13.09 -11.95
CA ILE A 52 -6.21 -13.60 -11.75
C ILE A 52 -5.94 -13.71 -10.25
N HIS A 53 -6.39 -12.77 -9.42
CA HIS A 53 -6.20 -12.81 -7.97
C HIS A 53 -6.86 -14.04 -7.34
N ILE A 54 -8.11 -14.34 -7.69
CA ILE A 54 -8.80 -15.53 -7.19
C ILE A 54 -8.11 -16.81 -7.66
N LEU A 55 -7.82 -16.92 -8.96
CA LEU A 55 -7.18 -18.12 -9.52
C LEU A 55 -5.78 -18.32 -8.95
N ALA A 56 -5.01 -17.25 -8.77
CA ALA A 56 -3.68 -17.29 -8.18
C ALA A 56 -3.71 -17.66 -6.71
N PHE A 57 -4.69 -17.16 -5.95
CA PHE A 57 -4.90 -17.56 -4.56
C PHE A 57 -5.14 -19.07 -4.48
N ILE A 58 -6.13 -19.59 -5.21
CA ILE A 58 -6.49 -21.01 -5.18
C ILE A 58 -5.30 -21.86 -5.66
N GLY A 59 -4.72 -21.49 -6.80
CA GLY A 59 -3.60 -22.22 -7.41
C GLY A 59 -2.38 -22.27 -6.51
N ASN A 60 -1.95 -21.14 -5.94
CA ASN A 60 -0.79 -21.10 -5.06
C ASN A 60 -1.06 -21.76 -3.71
N PHE A 61 -2.28 -21.62 -3.17
CA PHE A 61 -2.67 -22.30 -1.94
C PHE A 61 -2.58 -23.82 -2.10
N VAL A 62 -3.20 -24.36 -3.16
CA VAL A 62 -3.17 -25.79 -3.47
C VAL A 62 -1.75 -26.26 -3.78
N ALA A 63 -0.98 -25.51 -4.57
CA ALA A 63 0.39 -25.87 -4.92
C ALA A 63 1.30 -25.95 -3.69
N ILE A 64 1.27 -24.97 -2.79
CA ILE A 64 2.04 -25.01 -1.54
C ILE A 64 1.62 -26.22 -0.69
N TRP A 65 0.31 -26.42 -0.52
CA TRP A 65 -0.21 -27.47 0.33
C TRP A 65 0.12 -28.88 -0.19
N VAL A 66 -0.03 -29.10 -1.49
CA VAL A 66 0.15 -30.41 -2.12
C VAL A 66 1.61 -30.71 -2.43
N CYS A 67 2.34 -29.77 -3.00
CA CYS A 67 3.70 -30.03 -3.49
C CYS A 67 4.75 -29.98 -2.38
N SER A 68 4.55 -29.14 -1.36
CA SER A 68 5.60 -28.98 -0.34
C SER A 68 5.84 -30.28 0.43
N PRO A 69 7.09 -30.74 0.57
CA PRO A 69 7.41 -31.88 1.42
C PRO A 69 7.44 -31.50 2.91
N ALA A 70 7.52 -30.21 3.23
CA ALA A 70 7.63 -29.73 4.61
C ALA A 70 6.28 -29.73 5.32
N ARG A 71 6.28 -30.18 6.58
CA ARG A 71 5.11 -30.15 7.48
C ARG A 71 5.56 -29.75 8.88
N HIS A 72 5.48 -28.46 9.16
CA HIS A 72 5.80 -27.94 10.49
C HIS A 72 4.72 -28.33 11.52
N SER A 73 5.08 -28.38 12.80
CA SER A 73 4.12 -28.68 13.86
C SER A 73 3.27 -27.45 14.22
N ALA A 74 2.10 -27.66 14.81
CA ALA A 74 1.29 -26.55 15.33
C ALA A 74 2.05 -25.73 16.40
N SER A 75 2.92 -26.38 17.18
CA SER A 75 3.80 -25.69 18.13
C SER A 75 4.74 -24.72 17.40
N PHE A 76 5.35 -25.14 16.29
CA PHE A 76 6.15 -24.24 15.46
C PHE A 76 5.31 -23.05 14.95
N VAL A 77 4.15 -23.31 14.37
CA VAL A 77 3.34 -22.26 13.73
C VAL A 77 2.80 -21.23 14.73
N PHE A 78 2.37 -21.66 15.92
CA PHE A 78 1.66 -20.78 16.86
C PHE A 78 2.51 -20.29 18.03
N THR A 79 3.64 -20.93 18.34
CA THR A 79 4.41 -20.63 19.57
C THR A 79 5.88 -20.31 19.34
N PHE A 80 6.46 -20.76 18.21
CA PHE A 80 7.85 -20.49 17.93
C PHE A 80 8.07 -19.01 17.66
N PHE A 81 9.03 -18.42 18.38
CA PHE A 81 9.44 -17.04 18.21
C PHE A 81 10.95 -16.97 18.12
N GLN A 82 11.46 -16.37 17.04
CA GLN A 82 12.89 -16.18 16.84
C GLN A 82 13.22 -14.71 16.66
N ASN A 83 14.05 -14.18 17.57
CA ASN A 83 14.54 -12.81 17.50
C ASN A 83 15.92 -12.77 16.82
N ASN A 84 15.93 -12.38 15.54
CA ASN A 84 17.16 -12.16 14.77
C ASN A 84 17.44 -10.66 14.54
N THR A 85 16.85 -9.79 15.36
CA THR A 85 16.89 -8.33 15.13
C THR A 85 18.01 -7.64 15.90
N GLY A 86 18.60 -8.28 16.90
CA GLY A 86 19.58 -7.68 17.81
C GLY A 86 18.96 -6.85 18.94
N TRP A 87 17.64 -6.65 18.95
CA TRP A 87 16.96 -6.05 20.09
C TRP A 87 17.04 -6.98 21.32
N ALA A 88 17.38 -6.43 22.48
CA ALA A 88 17.62 -7.21 23.71
C ALA A 88 16.37 -7.94 24.24
N ASN A 89 15.17 -7.47 23.90
CA ASN A 89 13.91 -8.12 24.27
C ASN A 89 13.12 -8.55 23.02
N ASN A 90 12.20 -9.49 23.22
CA ASN A 90 11.33 -10.00 22.16
C ASN A 90 10.11 -9.10 21.90
N GLY A 91 9.81 -8.16 22.79
CA GLY A 91 8.66 -7.25 22.67
C GLY A 91 8.78 -6.32 21.48
N VAL A 92 9.92 -5.62 21.33
CA VAL A 92 10.12 -4.68 20.22
C VAL A 92 10.07 -5.39 18.86
N PRO A 93 10.77 -6.52 18.63
CA PRO A 93 10.66 -7.28 17.38
C PRO A 93 9.26 -7.80 17.10
N TRP A 94 8.50 -8.18 18.13
CA TRP A 94 7.09 -8.56 17.97
C TRP A 94 6.25 -7.39 17.48
N CYS A 95 6.42 -6.20 18.07
CA CYS A 95 5.74 -4.97 17.65
C CYS A 95 6.14 -4.50 16.24
N ILE A 96 7.39 -4.73 15.83
CA ILE A 96 7.84 -4.45 14.46
C ILE A 96 7.25 -5.50 13.50
N GLY A 97 7.24 -6.78 13.88
CA GLY A 97 6.71 -7.88 13.06
C GLY A 97 5.23 -7.74 12.74
N MET A 98 4.41 -7.28 13.70
CA MET A 98 2.98 -7.03 13.47
C MET A 98 2.69 -5.90 12.46
N LEU A 99 3.66 -5.06 12.12
CA LEU A 99 3.45 -4.03 11.09
C LEU A 99 3.17 -4.64 9.71
N SER A 100 3.66 -5.85 9.46
CA SER A 100 3.35 -6.60 8.23
C SER A 100 1.85 -6.89 8.10
N SER A 101 1.15 -7.18 9.21
CA SER A 101 -0.30 -7.39 9.18
C SER A 101 -1.07 -6.08 8.97
N CYS A 102 -0.53 -4.95 9.44
CA CYS A 102 -1.08 -3.63 9.14
C CYS A 102 -0.98 -3.35 7.64
N TYR A 103 0.15 -3.66 7.01
CA TYR A 103 0.39 -3.38 5.59
C TYR A 103 -0.57 -4.14 4.66
N VAL A 104 -0.78 -5.44 4.90
CA VAL A 104 -1.56 -6.31 3.99
C VAL A 104 -3.06 -5.98 3.95
N LEU A 105 -3.57 -5.21 4.92
CA LEU A 105 -4.97 -4.80 4.97
C LEU A 105 -5.18 -3.33 4.60
N VAL A 106 -4.14 -2.57 4.24
CA VAL A 106 -4.26 -1.17 3.81
C VAL A 106 -4.92 -1.07 2.43
N GLY A 107 -5.57 0.08 2.15
CA GLY A 107 -6.18 0.39 0.86
C GLY A 107 -7.67 0.06 0.78
N TYR A 108 -8.29 -0.34 1.89
CA TYR A 108 -9.73 -0.57 1.98
C TYR A 108 -10.56 0.68 1.64
N ASP A 109 -10.01 1.87 1.86
CA ASP A 109 -10.58 3.18 1.55
C ASP A 109 -10.51 3.54 0.06
N GLY A 110 -9.93 2.67 -0.77
CA GLY A 110 -9.90 2.82 -2.22
C GLY A 110 -11.28 3.11 -2.82
N ALA A 111 -12.33 2.48 -2.28
CA ALA A 111 -13.72 2.71 -2.68
C ALA A 111 -14.17 4.18 -2.50
N ILE A 112 -13.59 4.92 -1.55
CA ILE A 112 -13.91 6.33 -1.32
C ILE A 112 -13.41 7.20 -2.48
N HIS A 113 -12.22 6.91 -3.01
CA HIS A 113 -11.60 7.70 -4.08
C HIS A 113 -12.34 7.60 -5.42
N MET A 114 -13.19 6.58 -5.58
CA MET A 114 -14.02 6.34 -6.76
C MET A 114 -15.51 6.31 -6.43
N GLY A 115 -15.90 6.89 -5.29
CA GLY A 115 -17.30 6.90 -4.84
C GLY A 115 -18.27 7.56 -5.82
N GLU A 116 -17.80 8.52 -6.62
CA GLU A 116 -18.60 9.19 -7.66
C GLU A 116 -19.05 8.23 -8.79
N GLU A 117 -18.35 7.11 -8.99
CA GLU A 117 -18.66 6.10 -10.00
C GLU A 117 -19.52 4.94 -9.44
N MET A 118 -19.75 4.92 -8.11
CA MET A 118 -20.49 3.85 -7.44
C MET A 118 -21.99 4.08 -7.46
N LEU A 119 -22.77 3.01 -7.62
CA LEU A 119 -24.20 3.03 -7.38
C LEU A 119 -24.46 3.11 -5.87
N HIS A 120 -25.22 4.12 -5.43
CA HIS A 120 -25.55 4.37 -4.03
C HIS A 120 -24.32 4.43 -3.10
N PRO A 121 -23.39 5.39 -3.31
CA PRO A 121 -22.11 5.41 -2.61
C PRO A 121 -22.25 5.47 -1.08
N GLU A 122 -23.27 6.14 -0.58
CA GLU A 122 -23.55 6.32 0.85
C GLU A 122 -23.73 5.00 1.62
N THR A 123 -24.17 3.94 0.94
CA THR A 123 -24.33 2.60 1.53
C THR A 123 -23.31 1.62 0.95
N SER A 124 -23.02 1.67 -0.35
CA SER A 124 -22.13 0.72 -1.01
C SER A 124 -20.67 0.82 -0.53
N ILE A 125 -20.17 2.03 -0.28
CA ILE A 125 -18.78 2.24 0.18
C ILE A 125 -18.53 1.53 1.52
N PRO A 126 -19.31 1.77 2.60
CA PRO A 126 -19.11 1.05 3.87
C PRO A 126 -19.14 -0.48 3.74
N HIS A 127 -20.07 -1.03 2.96
CA HIS A 127 -20.16 -2.48 2.76
C HIS A 127 -18.95 -3.02 1.98
N CYS A 128 -18.49 -2.30 0.96
CA CYS A 128 -17.29 -2.67 0.19
C CYS A 128 -16.03 -2.66 1.07
N MET A 129 -15.85 -1.62 1.90
CA MET A 129 -14.71 -1.52 2.83
C MET A 129 -14.71 -2.68 3.83
N LEU A 130 -15.83 -2.95 4.50
CA LEU A 130 -15.91 -4.02 5.50
C LEU A 130 -15.82 -5.41 4.87
N GLY A 131 -16.50 -5.62 3.75
CA GLY A 131 -16.51 -6.89 3.03
C GLY A 131 -15.13 -7.24 2.48
N SER A 132 -14.43 -6.28 1.88
CA SER A 132 -13.08 -6.48 1.36
C SER A 132 -12.08 -6.83 2.47
N ILE A 133 -12.12 -6.14 3.62
CA ILE A 133 -11.26 -6.46 4.78
C ILE A 133 -11.59 -7.86 5.30
N ALA A 134 -12.87 -8.21 5.45
CA ALA A 134 -13.28 -9.51 5.98
C ALA A 134 -12.83 -10.66 5.06
N ILE A 135 -13.09 -10.56 3.76
CA ILE A 135 -12.72 -11.58 2.78
C ILE A 135 -11.20 -11.70 2.67
N ASN A 136 -10.49 -10.59 2.43
CA ASN A 136 -9.03 -10.63 2.29
C ASN A 136 -8.32 -11.03 3.58
N GLY A 137 -8.85 -10.60 4.73
CA GLY A 137 -8.31 -10.98 6.05
C GLY A 137 -8.41 -12.48 6.30
N VAL A 138 -9.58 -13.09 6.05
CA VAL A 138 -9.79 -14.53 6.23
C VAL A 138 -8.95 -15.34 5.24
N LEU A 139 -8.97 -14.98 3.95
CA LEU A 139 -8.21 -15.68 2.91
C LEU A 139 -6.69 -15.54 3.12
N GLY A 140 -6.23 -14.32 3.42
CA GLY A 140 -4.83 -14.04 3.73
C GLY A 140 -4.34 -14.80 4.96
N PHE A 141 -5.15 -14.89 6.01
CA PHE A 141 -4.83 -15.69 7.20
C PHE A 141 -4.75 -17.19 6.89
N ALA A 142 -5.69 -17.72 6.11
CA ALA A 142 -5.66 -19.11 5.67
C ALA A 142 -4.39 -19.43 4.84
N PHE A 143 -4.04 -18.55 3.90
CA PHE A 143 -2.82 -18.70 3.11
C PHE A 143 -1.55 -18.59 3.95
N LEU A 144 -1.52 -17.69 4.93
CA LEU A 144 -0.40 -17.57 5.87
C LEU A 144 -0.20 -18.86 6.66
N LEU A 145 -1.28 -19.50 7.13
CA LEU A 145 -1.20 -20.80 7.80
C LEU A 145 -0.63 -21.87 6.86
N ALA A 146 -1.17 -21.99 5.64
CA ALA A 146 -0.66 -22.95 4.66
C ALA A 146 0.83 -22.75 4.39
N LEU A 147 1.27 -21.49 4.25
CA LEU A 147 2.67 -21.15 4.07
C LEU A 147 3.51 -21.52 5.30
N LEU A 148 3.11 -21.14 6.51
CA LEU A 148 3.86 -21.44 7.74
C LEU A 148 3.98 -22.95 7.99
N PHE A 149 2.96 -23.74 7.68
CA PHE A 149 3.02 -25.20 7.77
C PHE A 149 3.93 -25.83 6.71
N CYS A 150 4.08 -25.18 5.54
CA CYS A 150 4.69 -25.78 4.35
C CYS A 150 5.98 -25.07 3.87
N MET A 151 6.49 -24.05 4.58
CA MET A 151 7.55 -23.17 4.06
C MET A 151 8.94 -23.81 3.96
N GLY A 152 9.16 -24.96 4.58
CA GLY A 152 10.48 -25.58 4.69
C GLY A 152 11.38 -24.83 5.68
N ASP A 153 12.70 -24.83 5.42
CA ASP A 153 13.68 -24.18 6.28
C ASP A 153 13.64 -22.65 6.18
N MET A 154 13.39 -21.99 7.31
CA MET A 154 13.27 -20.53 7.40
C MET A 154 14.60 -19.82 7.08
N GLN A 155 15.74 -20.39 7.51
CA GLN A 155 17.04 -19.74 7.32
C GLN A 155 17.45 -19.70 5.84
N THR A 156 17.16 -20.77 5.10
CA THR A 156 17.35 -20.84 3.65
C THR A 156 16.52 -19.77 2.94
N ALA A 157 15.24 -19.62 3.32
CA ALA A 157 14.38 -18.60 2.75
C ALA A 157 14.87 -17.16 3.02
N LEU A 158 15.33 -16.88 4.26
CA LEU A 158 15.85 -15.56 4.65
C LEU A 158 17.19 -15.22 3.96
N LYS A 159 18.00 -16.23 3.62
CA LYS A 159 19.31 -16.05 2.97
C LYS A 159 19.26 -16.19 1.44
N SER A 160 18.07 -16.35 0.86
CA SER A 160 17.91 -16.54 -0.59
C SER A 160 18.52 -15.37 -1.37
N SER A 161 19.32 -15.71 -2.39
CA SER A 161 19.94 -14.74 -3.30
C SER A 161 18.91 -13.96 -4.14
N THR A 162 17.68 -14.46 -4.23
CA THR A 162 16.58 -13.79 -4.92
C THR A 162 16.18 -12.47 -4.25
N GLY A 163 16.51 -12.29 -2.97
CA GLY A 163 16.11 -11.15 -2.14
C GLY A 163 14.63 -11.15 -1.74
N PHE A 164 13.86 -12.19 -2.11
CA PHE A 164 12.44 -12.33 -1.80
C PHE A 164 12.16 -13.73 -1.21
N PRO A 165 12.03 -13.87 0.12
CA PRO A 165 11.92 -15.18 0.77
C PRO A 165 10.79 -16.07 0.23
N PHE A 166 9.68 -15.50 -0.21
CA PHE A 166 8.56 -16.28 -0.77
C PHE A 166 8.94 -17.03 -2.06
N LEU A 167 9.89 -16.53 -2.86
CA LEU A 167 10.36 -17.22 -4.07
C LEU A 167 11.14 -18.49 -3.69
N GLU A 168 11.97 -18.40 -2.66
CA GLU A 168 12.69 -19.57 -2.12
C GLU A 168 11.71 -20.58 -1.50
N ILE A 169 10.70 -20.10 -0.78
CA ILE A 169 9.65 -20.96 -0.22
C ILE A 169 8.92 -21.71 -1.33
N PHE A 170 8.57 -21.04 -2.43
CA PHE A 170 7.96 -21.70 -3.59
C PHE A 170 8.92 -22.69 -4.23
N LYS A 171 10.22 -22.41 -4.27
CA LYS A 171 11.24 -23.33 -4.80
C LYS A 171 11.41 -24.56 -3.92
N ASN A 172 11.44 -24.38 -2.61
CA ASN A 172 11.50 -25.47 -1.64
C ASN A 172 10.24 -26.33 -1.68
N ALA A 173 9.07 -25.70 -1.92
CA ALA A 173 7.81 -26.41 -2.04
C ALA A 173 7.69 -27.23 -3.34
N THR A 174 8.14 -26.70 -4.48
CA THR A 174 7.94 -27.37 -5.78
C THR A 174 9.17 -28.15 -6.28
N GLY A 175 10.35 -27.89 -5.73
CA GLY A 175 11.62 -28.41 -6.22
C GLY A 175 12.06 -27.87 -7.59
N SER A 176 11.33 -26.90 -8.18
CA SER A 176 11.56 -26.43 -9.55
C SER A 176 11.45 -24.91 -9.69
N ALA A 177 12.52 -24.28 -10.16
CA ALA A 177 12.56 -22.84 -10.45
C ALA A 177 11.46 -22.40 -11.43
N GLY A 178 11.15 -23.23 -12.43
CA GLY A 178 10.09 -22.95 -13.40
C GLY A 178 8.70 -22.96 -12.75
N ALA A 179 8.41 -23.94 -11.89
CA ALA A 179 7.15 -24.00 -11.15
C ALA A 179 7.01 -22.83 -10.17
N SER A 180 8.07 -22.48 -9.43
CA SER A 180 8.09 -21.32 -8.54
C SER A 180 7.87 -20.01 -9.30
N SER A 181 8.42 -19.91 -10.51
CA SER A 181 8.20 -18.76 -11.39
C SER A 181 6.75 -18.67 -11.86
N ALA A 182 6.13 -19.80 -12.21
CA ALA A 182 4.71 -19.84 -12.56
C ALA A 182 3.80 -19.43 -11.39
N MET A 183 4.14 -19.81 -10.16
CA MET A 183 3.41 -19.40 -8.94
C MET A 183 3.60 -17.91 -8.61
N ALA A 184 4.80 -17.37 -8.85
CA ALA A 184 5.12 -15.98 -8.59
C ALA A 184 4.60 -15.02 -9.68
N ALA A 185 4.53 -15.48 -10.93
CA ALA A 185 4.08 -14.69 -12.07
C ALA A 185 2.74 -13.97 -11.84
N PRO A 186 1.65 -14.63 -11.41
CA PRO A 186 0.39 -13.93 -11.18
C PRO A 186 0.49 -12.89 -10.06
N ILE A 187 1.26 -13.14 -9.00
CA ILE A 187 1.47 -12.17 -7.90
C ILE A 187 2.15 -10.91 -8.45
N ILE A 188 3.19 -11.09 -9.26
CA ILE A 188 3.93 -9.98 -9.89
C ILE A 188 3.03 -9.22 -10.87
N SER A 189 2.25 -9.94 -11.67
CA SER A 189 1.32 -9.35 -12.63
C SER A 189 0.25 -8.51 -11.92
N ILE A 190 -0.39 -9.04 -10.87
CA ILE A 190 -1.39 -8.29 -10.09
C ILE A 190 -0.76 -7.05 -9.46
N ALA A 191 0.44 -7.15 -8.88
CA ALA A 191 1.14 -6.01 -8.30
C ALA A 191 1.44 -4.92 -9.35
N GLY A 192 1.82 -5.32 -10.57
CA GLY A 192 2.01 -4.40 -11.69
C GLY A 192 0.71 -3.76 -12.18
N LEU A 193 -0.36 -4.55 -12.33
CA LEU A 193 -1.67 -4.07 -12.76
C LEU A 193 -2.32 -3.13 -11.72
N ALA A 194 -2.10 -3.37 -10.42
CA ALA A 194 -2.58 -2.51 -9.34
C ALA A 194 -1.96 -1.10 -9.38
N ALA A 195 -0.81 -0.91 -10.01
CA ALA A 195 -0.22 0.42 -10.18
C ALA A 195 -1.09 1.35 -11.06
N VAL A 196 -1.90 0.79 -11.97
CA VAL A 196 -2.78 1.55 -12.87
C VAL A 196 -3.88 2.29 -12.09
N PRO A 197 -4.75 1.64 -11.30
CA PRO A 197 -5.78 2.34 -10.52
C PRO A 197 -5.19 3.20 -9.40
N LEU A 198 -4.06 2.81 -8.79
CA LEU A 198 -3.39 3.64 -7.78
C LEU A 198 -2.90 4.98 -8.37
N MET A 199 -2.38 4.96 -9.59
CA MET A 199 -2.01 6.18 -10.30
C MET A 199 -3.24 7.04 -10.61
N ALA A 200 -4.35 6.41 -11.02
CA ALA A 200 -5.63 7.09 -11.25
C ALA A 200 -6.08 7.84 -9.99
N SER A 201 -6.12 7.13 -8.86
CA SER A 201 -6.49 7.68 -7.54
C SER A 201 -5.58 8.84 -7.14
N THR A 202 -4.25 8.65 -7.23
CA THR A 202 -3.27 9.69 -6.89
C THR A 202 -3.44 10.95 -7.75
N ALA A 203 -3.66 10.79 -9.05
CA ALA A 203 -3.88 11.90 -9.96
C ALA A 203 -5.20 12.64 -9.67
N ARG A 204 -6.28 11.92 -9.33
CA ARG A 204 -7.57 12.53 -8.93
C ARG A 204 -7.47 13.29 -7.63
N MET A 205 -6.76 12.76 -6.64
CA MET A 205 -6.49 13.45 -5.37
C MET A 205 -5.64 14.72 -5.58
N ALA A 206 -4.60 14.64 -6.41
CA ALA A 206 -3.80 15.81 -6.75
C ALA A 206 -4.63 16.86 -7.51
N TRP A 207 -5.49 16.42 -8.43
CA TRP A 207 -6.40 17.30 -9.16
C TRP A 207 -7.42 17.97 -8.24
N SER A 208 -8.06 17.24 -7.32
CA SER A 208 -9.08 17.80 -6.42
C SER A 208 -8.47 18.82 -5.44
N LEU A 209 -7.29 18.51 -4.88
CA LEU A 209 -6.54 19.46 -4.07
C LEU A 209 -6.11 20.69 -4.89
N ALA A 210 -5.72 20.52 -6.15
CA ALA A 210 -5.40 21.64 -7.03
C ALA A 210 -6.62 22.51 -7.39
N ARG A 211 -7.79 21.88 -7.62
CA ARG A 211 -9.08 22.56 -7.84
C ARG A 211 -9.42 23.46 -6.65
N ASP A 212 -9.23 22.94 -5.44
CA ASP A 212 -9.48 23.68 -4.20
C ASP A 212 -8.33 24.65 -3.85
N LYS A 213 -7.37 24.85 -4.77
CA LYS A 213 -6.18 25.73 -4.62
C LYS A 213 -5.25 25.35 -3.45
N ALA A 214 -5.31 24.10 -2.98
CA ALA A 214 -4.48 23.58 -1.90
C ALA A 214 -3.05 23.23 -2.33
N LEU A 215 -2.77 23.13 -3.64
CA LEU A 215 -1.45 22.78 -4.17
C LEU A 215 -0.74 23.95 -4.90
N PRO A 216 0.60 23.95 -4.93
CA PRO A 216 1.34 24.79 -5.86
C PRO A 216 0.95 24.45 -7.31
N PHE A 217 1.02 25.44 -8.20
CA PHE A 217 0.61 25.30 -9.61
C PHE A 217 -0.86 24.84 -9.80
N ALA A 218 -1.74 25.13 -8.82
CA ALA A 218 -3.15 24.76 -8.84
C ALA A 218 -3.86 25.03 -10.18
N GLY A 219 -3.68 26.22 -10.78
CA GLY A 219 -4.31 26.55 -12.07
C GLY A 219 -3.83 25.74 -13.29
N TYR A 220 -2.69 25.04 -13.18
CA TYR A 220 -2.25 24.09 -14.20
C TYR A 220 -2.76 22.67 -13.89
N LEU A 221 -2.64 22.24 -12.63
CA LEU A 221 -2.98 20.88 -12.19
C LEU A 221 -4.50 20.63 -12.11
N SER A 222 -5.32 21.66 -11.91
CA SER A 222 -6.77 21.55 -11.83
C SER A 222 -7.47 21.43 -13.19
N LYS A 223 -6.76 21.53 -14.32
CA LYS A 223 -7.39 21.46 -15.64
C LYS A 223 -7.69 20.02 -16.06
N VAL A 224 -8.91 19.82 -16.56
CA VAL A 224 -9.39 18.57 -17.17
C VAL A 224 -9.27 18.66 -18.69
N ASN A 225 -8.95 17.55 -19.35
CA ASN A 225 -8.92 17.47 -20.80
C ASN A 225 -10.35 17.39 -21.36
N PRO A 226 -10.78 18.32 -22.24
CA PRO A 226 -12.16 18.35 -22.75
C PRO A 226 -12.58 17.10 -23.53
N ARG A 227 -11.64 16.38 -24.16
CA ARG A 227 -11.97 15.19 -24.96
C ARG A 227 -12.09 13.93 -24.13
N SER A 228 -11.16 13.71 -23.20
CA SER A 228 -11.13 12.50 -22.38
C SER A 228 -11.91 12.65 -21.07
N GLN A 229 -12.21 13.89 -20.65
CA GLN A 229 -12.79 14.20 -19.33
C GLN A 229 -11.91 13.74 -18.15
N LEU A 230 -10.60 13.61 -18.39
CA LEU A 230 -9.62 13.18 -17.38
C LEU A 230 -8.63 14.30 -17.03
N PRO A 231 -8.12 14.35 -15.79
CA PRO A 231 -7.10 15.31 -15.38
C PRO A 231 -5.70 14.91 -15.87
N THR A 232 -5.50 14.86 -17.21
CA THR A 232 -4.26 14.40 -17.86
C THR A 232 -3.00 15.10 -17.32
N ARG A 233 -3.11 16.40 -16.97
CA ARG A 233 -1.99 17.17 -16.41
C ARG A 233 -1.59 16.69 -15.01
N ALA A 234 -2.57 16.33 -14.17
CA ALA A 234 -2.30 15.75 -12.87
C ALA A 234 -1.66 14.37 -13.00
N VAL A 235 -2.14 13.53 -13.93
CA VAL A 235 -1.55 12.21 -14.23
C VAL A 235 -0.08 12.33 -14.65
N LEU A 236 0.23 13.27 -15.56
CA LEU A 236 1.61 13.49 -15.99
C LEU A 236 2.49 14.02 -14.84
N ALA A 237 2.00 14.99 -14.06
CA ALA A 237 2.74 15.54 -12.95
C ALA A 237 3.06 14.50 -11.87
N THR A 238 2.08 13.68 -11.47
CA THR A 238 2.30 12.60 -10.50
C THR A 238 3.23 11.52 -11.06
N SER A 239 3.10 11.18 -12.35
CA SER A 239 4.00 10.24 -13.02
C SER A 239 5.45 10.72 -13.04
N VAL A 240 5.69 12.01 -13.32
CA VAL A 240 7.03 12.61 -13.27
C VAL A 240 7.61 12.54 -11.87
N VAL A 241 6.82 12.87 -10.82
CA VAL A 241 7.27 12.74 -9.43
C VAL A 241 7.64 11.29 -9.12
N MET A 242 6.83 10.32 -9.52
CA MET A 242 7.13 8.89 -9.33
C MET A 242 8.42 8.48 -10.06
N VAL A 243 8.63 8.90 -11.31
CA VAL A 243 9.88 8.64 -12.06
C VAL A 243 11.09 9.17 -11.31
N LEU A 244 11.02 10.39 -10.77
CA LEU A 244 12.08 11.00 -9.98
C LEU A 244 12.34 10.26 -8.67
N LEU A 245 11.29 9.78 -7.98
CA LEU A 245 11.46 8.94 -6.79
C LEU A 245 12.16 7.62 -7.11
N GLY A 246 11.96 7.06 -8.31
CA GLY A 246 12.67 5.87 -8.78
C GLY A 246 14.19 6.02 -8.92
N LEU A 247 14.70 7.25 -9.14
CA LEU A 247 16.14 7.53 -9.20
C LEU A 247 16.81 7.31 -7.84
N ILE A 248 16.07 7.49 -6.74
CA ILE A 248 16.59 7.32 -5.38
C ILE A 248 17.06 5.88 -5.16
N ASN A 249 16.41 4.89 -5.75
CA ASN A 249 16.82 3.49 -5.68
C ASN A 249 18.22 3.25 -6.27
N ILE A 250 18.64 4.01 -7.28
CA ILE A 250 19.99 3.90 -7.86
C ILE A 250 21.03 4.37 -6.84
N ALA A 251 20.76 5.50 -6.17
CA ALA A 251 21.68 6.10 -5.21
C ALA A 251 21.70 5.36 -3.86
N SER A 252 20.54 5.07 -3.27
CA SER A 252 20.41 4.52 -1.92
C SER A 252 19.14 3.71 -1.73
N THR A 253 19.31 2.42 -1.45
CA THR A 253 18.22 1.52 -1.05
C THR A 253 17.61 1.93 0.29
N THR A 254 18.41 2.50 1.20
CA THR A 254 17.91 2.99 2.49
C THR A 254 16.96 4.17 2.31
N ALA A 255 17.33 5.13 1.45
CA ALA A 255 16.46 6.27 1.16
C ALA A 255 15.18 5.84 0.42
N PHE A 256 15.29 4.89 -0.52
CA PHE A 256 14.13 4.34 -1.21
C PHE A 256 13.19 3.58 -0.26
N ASN A 257 13.73 2.73 0.63
CA ASN A 257 12.94 2.01 1.63
C ASN A 257 12.27 2.98 2.63
N ALA A 258 12.93 4.08 2.99
CA ALA A 258 12.32 5.09 3.86
C ALA A 258 11.08 5.75 3.23
N ILE A 259 11.04 5.92 1.90
CA ILE A 259 9.85 6.41 1.18
C ILE A 259 8.72 5.37 1.22
N ILE A 260 9.05 4.09 1.07
CA ILE A 260 8.05 3.01 1.20
C ILE A 260 7.48 2.99 2.61
N SER A 261 8.32 3.05 3.64
CA SER A 261 7.90 3.13 5.04
C SER A 261 7.04 4.38 5.30
N LEU A 262 7.41 5.52 4.70
CA LEU A 262 6.64 6.76 4.79
C LEU A 262 5.24 6.63 4.19
N ALA A 263 5.06 5.90 3.09
CA ALA A 263 3.74 5.74 2.48
C ALA A 263 2.74 5.11 3.46
N VAL A 264 3.16 4.06 4.17
CA VAL A 264 2.33 3.36 5.16
C VAL A 264 2.07 4.24 6.39
N PHE A 265 3.13 4.85 6.91
CA PHE A 265 3.04 5.76 8.06
C PHE A 265 2.15 6.97 7.77
N GLY A 266 2.32 7.59 6.60
CA GLY A 266 1.51 8.71 6.14
C GLY A 266 0.03 8.34 6.00
N LEU A 267 -0.28 7.15 5.48
CA LEU A 267 -1.66 6.65 5.43
C LEU A 267 -2.25 6.48 6.85
N HIS A 268 -1.50 5.92 7.79
CA HIS A 268 -1.97 5.77 9.18
C HIS A 268 -2.26 7.12 9.83
N VAL A 269 -1.37 8.10 9.67
CA VAL A 269 -1.61 9.46 10.16
C VAL A 269 -2.81 10.09 9.45
N SER A 270 -2.98 9.86 8.15
CA SER A 270 -4.13 10.35 7.39
C SER A 270 -5.47 9.80 7.85
N TYR A 271 -5.50 8.57 8.39
CA TYR A 271 -6.68 7.99 9.03
C TYR A 271 -6.87 8.48 10.46
N TRP A 272 -5.77 8.71 11.18
CA TRP A 272 -5.81 9.16 12.57
C TRP A 272 -6.52 10.51 12.71
N VAL A 273 -6.18 11.48 11.85
CA VAL A 273 -6.74 12.85 11.89
C VAL A 273 -8.28 12.89 11.79
N PRO A 274 -8.93 12.33 10.76
CA PRO A 274 -10.39 12.35 10.66
C PRO A 274 -11.07 11.53 11.77
N VAL A 275 -10.45 10.46 12.27
CA VAL A 275 -11.01 9.68 13.41
C VAL A 275 -11.00 10.52 14.69
N VAL A 276 -9.96 11.31 14.93
CA VAL A 276 -9.91 12.26 16.06
C VAL A 276 -11.04 13.29 15.93
N PHE A 277 -11.17 13.94 14.78
CA PHE A 277 -12.23 14.93 14.58
C PHE A 277 -13.63 14.32 14.69
N MET A 278 -13.81 13.09 14.20
CA MET A 278 -15.09 12.39 14.32
C MET A 278 -15.40 12.01 15.77
N LEU A 279 -14.40 11.58 16.55
CA LEU A 279 -14.57 11.32 17.98
C LEU A 279 -14.89 12.61 18.74
N TRP A 280 -14.14 13.68 18.50
CA TRP A 280 -14.38 14.98 19.10
C TRP A 280 -15.80 15.49 18.80
N ARG A 281 -16.23 15.43 17.53
CA ARG A 281 -17.59 15.85 17.13
C ARG A 281 -18.69 14.99 17.77
N ARG A 282 -18.45 13.69 17.97
CA ARG A 282 -19.39 12.79 18.67
C ARG A 282 -19.52 13.07 20.16
N LEU A 283 -18.48 13.62 20.79
CA LEU A 283 -18.44 13.87 22.24
C LEU A 283 -18.80 15.32 22.59
N ALA A 284 -18.29 16.29 21.84
CA ALA A 284 -18.40 17.71 22.15
C ALA A 284 -19.61 18.39 21.49
N THR A 285 -19.96 17.99 20.27
CA THR A 285 -21.02 18.63 19.47
C THR A 285 -21.84 17.59 18.67
N PRO A 286 -22.47 16.60 19.34
CA PRO A 286 -23.20 15.53 18.67
C PRO A 286 -24.37 16.04 17.82
N GLU A 287 -24.95 17.19 18.16
CA GLU A 287 -26.03 17.87 17.44
C GLU A 287 -25.63 18.36 16.04
N LEU A 288 -24.34 18.59 15.79
CA LEU A 288 -23.83 19.01 14.49
C LEU A 288 -23.61 17.82 13.53
N LEU A 289 -23.79 16.57 13.97
CA LEU A 289 -23.57 15.39 13.14
C LEU A 289 -24.81 15.02 12.33
N THR A 290 -24.76 15.28 11.02
CA THR A 290 -25.71 14.72 10.06
C THR A 290 -25.24 13.33 9.65
N TYR A 291 -26.04 12.31 9.92
CA TYR A 291 -25.75 10.94 9.53
C TYR A 291 -26.33 10.63 8.15
N GLY A 292 -25.55 9.92 7.33
CA GLY A 292 -26.05 9.26 6.13
C GLY A 292 -26.86 8.00 6.46
N PRO A 293 -27.36 7.29 5.43
CA PRO A 293 -28.16 6.06 5.59
C PRO A 293 -27.41 4.95 6.34
N TRP A 294 -26.07 4.95 6.29
CA TRP A 294 -25.23 4.02 7.04
C TRP A 294 -24.70 4.65 8.34
N LYS A 295 -24.93 3.97 9.48
CA LYS A 295 -24.49 4.44 10.81
C LYS A 295 -24.08 3.28 11.72
N LEU A 296 -23.01 3.49 12.50
CA LEU A 296 -22.56 2.58 13.56
C LEU A 296 -23.32 2.77 14.88
N GLY A 297 -24.15 3.80 14.99
CA GLY A 297 -24.88 4.13 16.21
C GLY A 297 -23.96 4.26 17.43
N ARG A 298 -24.34 3.61 18.53
CA ARG A 298 -23.61 3.66 19.82
C ARG A 298 -22.21 3.04 19.76
N LEU A 299 -21.97 2.10 18.84
CA LEU A 299 -20.66 1.48 18.68
C LEU A 299 -19.63 2.46 18.10
N GLY A 300 -20.07 3.56 17.47
CA GLY A 300 -19.19 4.51 16.82
C GLY A 300 -18.13 5.12 17.74
N VAL A 301 -18.49 5.47 18.99
CA VAL A 301 -17.52 6.04 19.94
C VAL A 301 -16.45 5.02 20.30
N ALA A 302 -16.86 3.78 20.62
CA ALA A 302 -15.94 2.70 20.93
C ALA A 302 -15.00 2.38 19.75
N THR A 303 -15.54 2.29 18.53
CA THR A 303 -14.74 2.08 17.31
C THR A 303 -13.71 3.19 17.12
N ASN A 304 -14.09 4.45 17.27
CA ASN A 304 -13.15 5.56 17.13
C ASN A 304 -12.02 5.49 18.18
N ILE A 305 -12.35 5.20 19.44
CA ILE A 305 -11.34 5.09 20.52
C ILE A 305 -10.36 3.95 20.22
N ILE A 306 -10.87 2.76 19.88
CA ILE A 306 -10.04 1.59 19.55
C ILE A 306 -9.15 1.89 18.34
N SER A 307 -9.70 2.51 17.28
CA SER A 307 -8.93 2.91 16.11
C SER A 307 -7.81 3.89 16.47
N LEU A 308 -8.06 4.89 17.33
CA LEU A 308 -7.03 5.84 17.74
C LEU A 308 -5.92 5.19 18.55
N ILE A 309 -6.27 4.29 19.49
CA ILE A 309 -5.27 3.54 20.26
C ILE A 309 -4.41 2.70 19.32
N TYR A 310 -5.05 1.94 18.41
CA TYR A 310 -4.36 1.07 17.47
C TYR A 310 -3.47 1.85 16.50
N LEU A 311 -4.00 2.89 15.85
CA LEU A 311 -3.26 3.73 14.91
C LEU A 311 -2.08 4.44 15.60
N THR A 312 -2.27 4.95 16.82
CA THR A 312 -1.19 5.59 17.58
C THR A 312 -0.09 4.58 17.90
N TYR A 313 -0.48 3.42 18.41
CA TYR A 313 0.44 2.35 18.78
C TYR A 313 1.27 1.86 17.58
N THR A 314 0.63 1.51 16.45
CA THR A 314 1.33 1.03 15.26
C THR A 314 2.20 2.12 14.63
N SER A 315 1.74 3.37 14.60
CA SER A 315 2.49 4.51 14.05
C SER A 315 3.83 4.73 14.77
N VAL A 316 3.88 4.50 16.09
CA VAL A 316 5.15 4.59 16.86
C VAL A 316 6.15 3.54 16.37
N PHE A 317 5.73 2.28 16.23
CA PHE A 317 6.64 1.22 15.78
C PHE A 317 6.97 1.30 14.27
N MET A 318 6.12 1.93 13.46
CA MET A 318 6.39 2.14 12.03
C MET A 318 7.60 3.00 11.73
N VAL A 319 8.08 3.79 12.69
CA VAL A 319 9.28 4.61 12.55
C VAL A 319 10.48 4.05 13.32
N PHE A 320 10.34 2.87 13.94
CA PHE A 320 11.45 2.20 14.64
C PHE A 320 12.41 1.52 13.64
N PRO A 321 13.70 1.42 14.01
CA PRO A 321 14.66 0.67 13.21
C PRO A 321 14.41 -0.84 13.35
N PRO A 322 14.44 -1.60 12.23
CA PRO A 322 14.20 -3.05 12.23
C PRO A 322 15.31 -3.86 12.92
N TYR A 323 16.52 -3.33 13.05
CA TYR A 323 17.68 -4.03 13.60
C TYR A 323 18.49 -3.18 14.59
N GLN A 324 19.21 -3.85 15.49
CA GLN A 324 20.21 -3.29 16.40
C GLN A 324 21.58 -3.99 16.19
N PRO A 325 22.71 -3.26 16.31
CA PRO A 325 22.79 -1.81 16.53
C PRO A 325 22.30 -0.99 15.33
N VAL A 326 21.74 0.19 15.60
CA VAL A 326 21.29 1.11 14.55
C VAL A 326 22.48 1.70 13.81
N THR A 327 22.43 1.66 12.49
CA THR A 327 23.42 2.23 11.57
C THR A 327 22.71 3.14 10.58
N ALA A 328 23.47 3.97 9.87
CA ALA A 328 22.90 4.84 8.85
C ALA A 328 22.18 4.08 7.73
N VAL A 329 22.49 2.79 7.53
CA VAL A 329 21.95 1.93 6.47
C VAL A 329 20.64 1.25 6.89
N ASN A 330 20.50 0.87 8.17
CA ASN A 330 19.32 0.14 8.68
C ASN A 330 18.30 1.05 9.39
N MET A 331 18.61 2.33 9.61
CA MET A 331 17.68 3.27 10.23
C MET A 331 16.45 3.51 9.34
N ASN A 332 15.29 3.60 9.98
CA ASN A 332 14.05 3.96 9.30
C ASN A 332 13.86 5.48 9.33
N TYR A 333 14.06 6.12 8.17
CA TYR A 333 13.97 7.59 8.04
C TYR A 333 12.57 8.11 7.73
N ALA A 334 11.52 7.29 7.86
CA ALA A 334 10.14 7.71 7.59
C ALA A 334 9.72 8.94 8.41
N SER A 335 10.07 8.99 9.71
CA SER A 335 9.77 10.12 10.59
C SER A 335 10.45 11.42 10.13
N LEU A 336 11.71 11.33 9.68
CA LEU A 336 12.47 12.47 9.15
C LEU A 336 11.81 13.04 7.90
N ILE A 337 11.48 12.16 6.93
CA ILE A 337 10.86 12.61 5.67
C ILE A 337 9.46 13.16 5.94
N PHE A 338 8.67 12.53 6.82
CA PHE A 338 7.36 13.02 7.21
C PHE A 338 7.44 14.42 7.86
N GLY A 339 8.37 14.60 8.80
CA GLY A 339 8.61 15.90 9.44
C GLY A 339 8.99 16.98 8.43
N ALA A 340 9.85 16.65 7.46
CA ALA A 340 10.21 17.58 6.39
C ALA A 340 8.98 17.98 5.55
N VAL A 341 8.13 17.02 5.16
CA VAL A 341 6.90 17.29 4.40
C VAL A 341 5.95 18.20 5.20
N LEU A 342 5.78 17.96 6.51
CA LEU A 342 4.96 18.82 7.37
C LEU A 342 5.51 20.24 7.45
N ILE A 343 6.83 20.40 7.59
CA ILE A 343 7.48 21.73 7.61
C ILE A 343 7.23 22.46 6.29
N PHE A 344 7.48 21.80 5.14
CA PHE A 344 7.23 22.41 3.82
C PHE A 344 5.75 22.79 3.64
N SER A 345 4.84 21.93 4.10
CA SER A 345 3.40 22.18 4.01
C SER A 345 2.97 23.34 4.91
N GLY A 346 3.53 23.44 6.13
CA GLY A 346 3.30 24.54 7.05
C GLY A 346 3.82 25.87 6.52
N VAL A 347 5.03 25.88 5.94
CA VAL A 347 5.58 27.06 5.26
C VAL A 347 4.65 27.48 4.11
N TYR A 348 4.26 26.55 3.24
CA TYR A 348 3.34 26.85 2.13
C TYR A 348 2.00 27.43 2.64
N TRP A 349 1.44 26.85 3.71
CA TRP A 349 0.20 27.31 4.33
C TRP A 349 0.29 28.74 4.83
N VAL A 350 1.34 29.10 5.56
CA VAL A 350 1.53 30.45 6.12
C VAL A 350 1.75 31.50 5.03
N TYR A 351 2.54 31.18 4.00
CA TYR A 351 2.86 32.14 2.95
C TYR A 351 1.71 32.36 1.96
N LYS A 352 1.07 31.27 1.52
CA LYS A 352 0.08 31.28 0.43
C LYS A 352 -1.22 30.55 0.77
N GLY A 353 -1.16 29.34 1.32
CA GLY A 353 -2.32 28.47 1.49
C GLY A 353 -3.48 29.14 2.22
N ARG A 354 -3.24 29.73 3.40
CA ARG A 354 -4.28 30.41 4.20
C ARG A 354 -4.95 31.61 3.54
N LYS A 355 -4.37 32.14 2.46
CA LYS A 355 -4.89 33.31 1.72
C LYS A 355 -5.74 32.93 0.52
N VAL A 356 -5.66 31.67 0.07
CA VAL A 356 -6.19 31.23 -1.23
C VAL A 356 -7.08 29.99 -1.10
N TYR A 357 -6.88 29.19 -0.05
CA TYR A 357 -7.67 28.00 0.22
C TYR A 357 -8.96 28.37 0.95
N GLU A 358 -10.11 28.09 0.33
CA GLU A 358 -11.44 28.39 0.87
C GLU A 358 -12.19 27.15 1.36
N GLY A 359 -11.52 25.99 1.37
CA GLY A 359 -12.13 24.69 1.68
C GLY A 359 -12.63 23.95 0.43
N PRO A 360 -13.15 22.72 0.60
CA PRO A 360 -13.72 21.95 -0.49
C PRO A 360 -14.93 22.66 -1.09
N GLN A 361 -14.86 23.03 -2.37
CA GLN A 361 -16.00 23.64 -3.06
C GLN A 361 -17.01 22.56 -3.48
N VAL A 362 -17.78 22.07 -2.51
CA VAL A 362 -18.87 21.12 -2.75
C VAL A 362 -20.08 21.91 -3.26
N GLY A 363 -20.44 21.73 -4.55
CA GLY A 363 -21.74 22.21 -5.07
C GLY A 363 -21.73 23.41 -6.02
N LEU A 364 -20.67 23.68 -6.77
CA LEU A 364 -20.79 24.47 -7.99
C LEU A 364 -20.69 23.51 -9.19
N HIS A 365 -21.83 23.25 -9.81
CA HIS A 365 -21.90 22.64 -11.13
C HIS A 365 -20.90 23.35 -12.06
N VAL A 366 -19.78 22.69 -12.33
CA VAL A 366 -18.90 23.08 -13.42
C VAL A 366 -19.59 22.58 -14.69
N MET A 367 -20.45 23.43 -15.24
CA MET A 367 -20.84 23.36 -16.65
C MET A 367 -19.62 23.65 -17.53
#